data_AF-A0A167FDH9-F1
#
_entry.id   AF-A0A167FDH9-F1
#
_cell.length_a   1.000
_cell.length_b   1.000
_cell.length_c   1.000
_cell.angle_alpha   90.00
_cell.angle_beta   90.00
_cell.angle_gamma   90.00
#
_symmetry.space_group_name_H-M   'P 1'
#
loop_
_entity.id
_entity.type
_entity.pdbx_description
1 polymer ?
#
loop_
_entity_poly.entity_id
_entity_poly.type
_entity_poly.pdbx_seq_one_letter_code
_entity_poly.pdbx_strand_id
1 'polypeptide(L)'
;MKMVLDGMPEQFKGWDKIHVTLEDASRLATNGLPVNENVYITDHEFKFIGEELEKRGVKVEYVDFKISRSFGVSFRCSTQPLLRSDG
;
A
#
# COMPACT_ATOMS: atom_id res chain seq x y z
N MET A 1 -14.91 -0.20 14.76
CA MET A 1 -14.42 0.42 13.52
C MET A 1 -15.18 1.73 13.32
N LYS A 2 -14.53 2.89 13.47
CA LYS A 2 -15.20 4.17 13.21
C LYS A 2 -15.21 4.38 11.70
N MET A 3 -16.27 3.89 11.08
CA MET A 3 -16.60 4.22 9.69
C MET A 3 -16.75 5.74 9.62
N VAL A 4 -16.09 6.40 8.67
CA VAL A 4 -16.26 7.84 8.50
C VAL A 4 -17.67 8.06 7.97
N LEU A 5 -18.56 8.55 8.83
CA LEU A 5 -19.99 8.70 8.54
C LEU A 5 -20.25 9.64 7.35
N ASP A 6 -19.32 10.55 7.08
CA ASP A 6 -19.38 11.56 6.03
C ASP A 6 -18.54 11.20 4.78
N GLY A 7 -18.05 9.96 4.67
CA GLY A 7 -17.23 9.52 3.54
C GLY A 7 -15.75 9.91 3.66
N MET A 8 -15.10 10.26 2.55
CA MET A 8 -13.65 10.55 2.54
C MET A 8 -13.37 11.94 3.16
N PRO A 9 -12.39 12.07 4.08
CA PRO A 9 -12.01 13.39 4.63
C PRO A 9 -11.66 14.42 3.55
N GLU A 10 -12.08 15.67 3.74
CA GLU A 10 -11.88 16.78 2.77
C GLU A 10 -10.40 16.99 2.39
N GLN A 11 -9.47 16.69 3.30
CA GLN A 11 -8.02 16.78 3.07
C GLN A 11 -7.55 15.93 1.88
N PHE A 12 -8.30 14.88 1.52
CA PHE A 12 -7.96 13.97 0.42
C PHE A 12 -8.70 14.28 -0.88
N LYS A 13 -9.54 15.33 -0.92
CA LYS A 13 -10.43 15.60 -2.07
C LYS A 13 -9.69 15.78 -3.39
N GLY A 14 -8.54 16.46 -3.36
CA GLY A 14 -7.69 16.71 -4.53
C GLY A 14 -6.61 15.66 -4.79
N TRP A 15 -6.56 14.58 -4.00
CA TRP A 15 -5.56 13.54 -4.20
C TRP A 15 -5.89 12.70 -5.43
N ASP A 16 -4.86 12.28 -6.14
CA ASP A 16 -4.94 11.19 -7.09
C ASP A 16 -5.24 9.89 -6.34
N LYS A 17 -6.07 9.03 -6.95
CA LYS A 17 -6.64 7.86 -6.28
C LYS A 17 -6.42 6.62 -7.12
N ILE A 18 -5.92 5.59 -6.45
CA ILE A 18 -5.92 4.22 -6.96
C ILE A 18 -7.13 3.53 -6.33
N HIS A 19 -8.07 3.09 -7.17
CA HIS A 19 -9.23 2.36 -6.69
C HIS A 19 -8.86 0.91 -6.38
N VAL A 20 -9.28 0.42 -5.21
CA VAL A 20 -9.03 -0.94 -4.75
C VAL A 20 -10.35 -1.55 -4.30
N THR A 21 -10.63 -2.77 -4.75
CA THR A 21 -11.85 -3.48 -4.38
C THR A 21 -11.83 -3.86 -2.91
N LEU A 22 -13.00 -4.09 -2.31
CA LEU A 22 -13.08 -4.61 -0.95
C LEU A 22 -12.39 -5.98 -0.82
N GLU A 23 -12.51 -6.82 -1.86
CA GLU A 23 -11.88 -8.13 -1.90
C GLU A 23 -10.35 -8.02 -1.84
N ASP A 24 -9.73 -7.19 -2.69
CA ASP A 24 -8.28 -7.00 -2.70
C ASP A 24 -7.79 -6.35 -1.41
N ALA A 25 -8.53 -5.36 -0.90
CA ALA A 25 -8.23 -4.74 0.39
C ALA A 25 -8.24 -5.77 1.53
N SER A 26 -9.22 -6.69 1.54
CA SER A 26 -9.30 -7.77 2.53
C SER A 26 -8.13 -8.76 2.45
N ARG A 27 -7.50 -8.87 1.27
CA ARG A 27 -6.32 -9.71 1.01
C ARG A 27 -4.98 -9.00 1.29
N LEU A 28 -5.00 -7.81 1.88
CA LEU A 28 -3.83 -6.99 2.23
C LEU A 28 -3.14 -6.29 1.06
N ALA A 29 -3.85 -6.07 -0.07
CA ALA A 29 -3.28 -5.41 -1.26
C ALA A 29 -2.72 -4.00 -0.99
N THR A 30 -3.29 -3.28 -0.02
CA THR A 30 -2.89 -1.91 0.35
C THR A 30 -1.83 -1.85 1.46
N ASN A 31 -1.30 -3.00 1.88
CA ASN A 31 -0.39 -3.12 3.04
C ASN A 31 1.10 -3.30 2.65
N GLY A 32 1.48 -2.85 1.45
CA GLY A 32 2.89 -2.72 1.06
C GLY A 32 3.62 -1.64 1.86
N LEU A 33 4.91 -1.47 1.58
CA LEU A 33 5.80 -0.60 2.34
C LEU A 33 6.31 0.57 1.48
N PRO A 34 5.89 1.82 1.76
CA PRO A 34 6.54 2.99 1.17
C PRO A 34 7.90 3.20 1.83
N VAL A 35 8.97 3.02 1.06
CA VAL A 35 10.35 3.26 1.52
C VAL A 35 10.61 4.76 1.58
N ASN A 36 10.32 5.46 0.49
CA ASN A 36 10.32 6.93 0.36
C ASN A 36 9.24 7.35 -0.67
N GLU A 37 9.24 8.60 -1.11
CA GLU A 37 8.25 9.12 -2.07
C GLU A 37 8.33 8.46 -3.46
N ASN A 38 9.48 7.88 -3.80
CA ASN A 38 9.77 7.36 -5.14
C ASN A 38 9.89 5.82 -5.18
N VAL A 39 9.86 5.13 -4.04
CA VAL A 39 10.08 3.67 -3.96
C VAL A 39 9.06 3.01 -3.04
N TYR A 40 8.39 1.99 -3.56
CA TYR A 40 7.38 1.18 -2.86
C TYR A 40 7.68 -0.31 -2.96
N ILE A 41 7.45 -1.07 -1.89
CA ILE A 41 7.60 -2.52 -1.87
C ILE A 41 6.23 -3.19 -1.76
N THR A 42 5.96 -4.18 -2.60
CA THR A 42 4.72 -4.98 -2.54
C THR A 42 4.93 -6.44 -2.95
N ASP A 43 3.90 -7.27 -2.83
CA ASP A 43 3.90 -8.67 -3.26
C ASP A 43 3.47 -8.78 -4.73
N HIS A 44 4.03 -9.75 -5.47
CA HIS A 44 3.66 -10.05 -6.85
C HIS A 44 2.16 -10.33 -7.03
N GLU A 45 1.47 -10.83 -6.00
CA GLU A 45 0.02 -11.03 -6.00
C GLU A 45 -0.76 -9.74 -6.27
N PHE A 46 -0.21 -8.58 -5.90
CA PHE A 46 -0.87 -7.27 -6.04
C PHE A 46 -0.23 -6.42 -7.14
N LYS A 47 0.19 -7.07 -8.23
CA LYS A 47 0.83 -6.40 -9.38
C LYS A 47 0.05 -5.19 -9.88
N PHE A 48 -1.29 -5.23 -9.86
CA PHE A 48 -2.11 -4.09 -10.30
C PHE A 48 -1.86 -2.80 -9.48
N ILE A 49 -1.59 -2.90 -8.18
CA ILE A 49 -1.22 -1.76 -7.35
C ILE A 49 0.13 -1.21 -7.81
N GLY A 50 1.07 -2.11 -8.05
CA GLY A 50 2.40 -1.73 -8.52
C GLY A 50 2.37 -1.06 -9.90
N GLU A 51 1.60 -1.59 -10.85
CA GLU A 51 1.42 -0.99 -12.17
C GLU A 51 0.79 0.41 -12.09
N GLU A 52 -0.16 0.64 -11.17
CA GLU A 52 -0.73 1.97 -10.95
C GLU A 52 0.29 2.96 -10.34
N LEU A 53 1.16 2.50 -9.45
CA LEU A 53 2.24 3.30 -8.86
C LEU A 53 3.33 3.62 -9.90
N GLU A 54 3.71 2.65 -10.72
CA GLU A 54 4.70 2.82 -11.80
C GLU A 54 4.25 3.85 -12.84
N LYS A 55 2.96 3.88 -13.21
CA LYS A 55 2.38 4.93 -14.07
C LYS A 55 2.55 6.34 -13.51
N ARG A 56 2.71 6.47 -12.19
CA ARG A 56 2.89 7.73 -11.46
C ARG A 56 4.37 8.03 -11.16
N GLY A 57 5.30 7.25 -11.72
CA GLY A 57 6.74 7.45 -11.56
C GLY A 57 7.31 6.85 -10.27
N VAL A 58 6.53 6.09 -9.49
CA VAL A 58 7.02 5.40 -8.31
C VAL A 58 7.64 4.07 -8.74
N LYS A 59 8.89 3.84 -8.35
CA LYS A 59 9.55 2.55 -8.55
C LYS A 59 8.93 1.52 -7.61
N VAL A 60 8.56 0.36 -8.14
CA VAL A 60 8.01 -0.74 -7.35
C VAL A 60 8.99 -1.90 -7.30
N GLU A 61 9.31 -2.33 -6.08
CA GLU A 61 10.10 -3.53 -5.82
C GLU A 61 9.14 -4.63 -5.37
N TYR A 62 9.15 -5.76 -6.09
CA TYR A 62 8.30 -6.89 -5.78
C TYR A 62 9.06 -7.94 -4.97
N VAL A 63 8.46 -8.38 -3.85
CA VAL A 63 9.02 -9.38 -2.96
C VAL A 63 7.96 -10.44 -2.67
N ASP A 64 8.31 -11.72 -2.82
CA ASP A 64 7.40 -12.80 -2.42
C ASP A 64 7.20 -12.78 -0.90
N PHE A 65 5.96 -12.49 -0.48
CA PHE A 65 5.56 -12.42 0.91
C PHE A 65 4.42 -13.39 1.22
N LYS A 66 4.19 -14.39 0.34
CA LYS A 66 3.05 -15.31 0.40
C LYS A 66 2.90 -16.02 1.74
N ILE A 67 3.99 -16.52 2.30
CA ILE A 67 3.96 -17.25 3.59
C ILE A 67 3.47 -16.32 4.69
N SER A 68 4.08 -15.14 4.84
CA SER A 68 3.67 -14.16 5.85
C SER A 68 2.23 -13.68 5.66
N ARG A 69 1.80 -13.44 4.40
CA ARG A 69 0.41 -13.04 4.09
C ARG A 69 -0.60 -14.10 4.45
N SER A 70 -0.24 -15.38 4.37
CA SER A 70 -1.12 -16.47 4.83
C SER A 70 -1.42 -16.41 6.34
N PHE A 71 -0.57 -15.74 7.12
CA PHE A 71 -0.81 -15.44 8.54
C PHE A 71 -1.53 -14.10 8.78
N GLY A 72 -2.02 -13.43 7.73
CA GLY A 72 -2.71 -12.14 7.83
C GLY A 72 -1.76 -10.94 7.99
N VAL A 73 -0.47 -11.10 7.67
CA VAL A 73 0.56 -10.06 7.83
C VAL A 73 1.17 -9.71 6.47
N SER A 74 1.44 -8.42 6.24
CA SER A 74 2.17 -7.91 5.08
C SER A 74 3.27 -6.93 5.53
N PHE A 75 3.97 -6.31 4.58
CA PHE A 75 5.17 -5.52 4.82
C PHE A 75 5.01 -4.42 5.87
N ARG A 76 3.89 -3.68 5.85
CA ARG A 76 3.68 -2.56 6.79
C ARG A 76 3.51 -3.03 8.24
N CYS A 77 2.90 -4.18 8.47
CA CYS A 77 2.70 -4.70 9.83
C CYS A 77 3.86 -5.55 10.33
N SER A 78 4.78 -5.99 9.45
CA SER A 78 6.01 -6.68 9.83
C SER A 78 7.22 -5.76 10.05
N THR A 79 7.07 -4.45 9.79
CA THR A 79 8.16 -3.48 9.86
C THR A 79 7.80 -2.29 10.76
N GLN A 80 8.83 -1.71 11.38
CA GLN A 80 8.70 -0.48 12.17
C GLN A 80 9.84 0.47 11.75
N PRO A 81 9.56 1.50 10.93
CA PRO A 81 10.59 2.43 10.51
C PRO A 81 11.06 3.26 11.72
N LEU A 82 12.30 3.03 12.16
CA LEU A 82 12.89 3.76 13.29
C LEU A 82 13.41 5.14 12.89
N LEU A 83 13.81 5.30 11.63
CA LEU A 83 14.30 6.53 11.05
C LEU A 83 13.82 6.64 9.60
N ARG A 84 13.37 7.85 9.22
CA ARG A 84 13.22 8.29 7.82
C ARG A 84 14.07 9.54 7.69
N SER A 85 15.14 9.46 6.90
CA SER A 85 16.08 10.57 6.68
C SER A 85 15.66 11.52 5.58
N ASP A 86 14.70 11.08 4.76
CA ASP A 86 14.30 11.75 3.53
C ASP A 86 12.86 12.22 3.75
N GLY A 87 12.72 13.50 4.06
CA GLY A 87 11.47 14.23 4.31
C GLY A 87 11.75 15.72 4.40
#